data_AF-A0A4Y2AI52-F1
#
_entry.id   AF-A0A4Y2AI52-F1
#
_cell.length_a   1.000
_cell.length_b   1.000
_cell.length_c   1.000
_cell.angle_alpha   90.00
_cell.angle_beta   90.00
_cell.angle_gamma   90.00
#
_symmetry.space_group_name_H-M   'P 1'
#
loop_
_entity.id
_entity.type
_entity.pdbx_description
1 polymer ?
#
loop_
_entity_poly.entity_id
_entity_poly.type
_entity_poly.pdbx_seq_one_letter_code
_entity_poly.pdbx_strand_id
1 'polypeptide(L)'
;MHEPLSKDRCFYLAARGSFCQDGDVIFCNDVDSLFTALGLQHNPQEWRLFIDSSKVSLKVVLLHNGNKHPPIPVGYAVRMKETYETLKHMLSSIEYSKHSWHTCADLKVIAVLV
;
A
#
# COMPACT_ATOMS: atom_id res chain seq x y z
N MET A 1 14.10 4.51 -19.95
CA MET A 1 14.68 3.49 -19.06
C MET A 1 13.60 3.04 -18.10
N HIS A 2 12.93 1.93 -18.43
CA HIS A 2 12.07 1.22 -17.50
C HIS A 2 13.01 0.48 -16.55
N GLU A 3 13.10 0.92 -15.31
CA GLU A 3 13.76 0.13 -14.28
C GLU A 3 12.81 -1.03 -13.95
N PRO A 4 13.15 -2.29 -14.27
CA PRO A 4 12.30 -3.40 -13.91
C PRO A 4 12.40 -3.58 -12.39
N LEU A 5 11.25 -3.68 -11.74
CA LEU A 5 11.00 -4.13 -10.36
C LEU A 5 11.65 -5.52 -10.12
N SER A 6 12.97 -5.59 -10.13
CA SER A 6 13.75 -6.84 -10.16
C SER A 6 14.28 -7.26 -8.80
N LYS A 7 13.93 -6.57 -7.70
CA LYS A 7 14.33 -6.97 -6.34
C LYS A 7 13.23 -7.63 -5.50
N ASP A 8 11.98 -7.64 -5.93
CA ASP A 8 10.84 -8.18 -5.14
C ASP A 8 10.18 -9.42 -5.75
N ARG A 9 10.96 -10.25 -6.47
CA ARG A 9 10.41 -11.46 -7.13
C ARG A 9 9.81 -12.47 -6.13
N CYS A 10 10.23 -12.44 -4.86
CA CYS A 10 9.67 -13.27 -3.79
C CYS A 10 8.31 -12.77 -3.27
N PHE A 11 8.07 -11.45 -3.20
CA PHE A 11 6.78 -10.89 -2.77
C PHE A 11 5.66 -11.25 -3.75
N TYR A 12 5.93 -11.17 -5.06
CA TYR A 12 4.95 -11.47 -6.11
C TYR A 12 4.53 -12.95 -6.17
N LEU A 13 5.39 -13.88 -5.74
CA LEU A 13 5.06 -15.32 -5.77
C LEU A 13 4.21 -15.73 -4.55
N ALA A 14 4.44 -15.13 -3.38
CA ALA A 14 3.68 -15.44 -2.16
C ALA A 14 2.28 -14.79 -2.15
N ALA A 15 2.15 -13.59 -2.71
CA ALA A 15 0.91 -12.79 -2.64
C ALA A 15 0.00 -12.88 -3.87
N ARG A 16 0.24 -13.86 -4.75
CA ARG A 16 -0.30 -13.88 -6.12
C ARG A 16 -1.83 -13.93 -6.23
N GLY A 17 -2.55 -14.21 -5.14
CA GLY A 17 -4.02 -14.20 -5.06
C GLY A 17 -4.63 -12.99 -4.35
N SER A 18 -3.82 -12.12 -3.73
CA SER A 18 -4.29 -11.03 -2.86
C SER A 18 -4.20 -9.65 -3.51
N PHE A 19 -3.76 -9.55 -4.77
CA PHE A 19 -3.63 -8.27 -5.49
C PHE A 19 -4.58 -8.23 -6.68
N CYS A 20 -5.29 -7.10 -6.79
CA CYS A 20 -6.15 -6.76 -7.90
C CYS A 20 -5.59 -5.55 -8.65
N GLN A 21 -5.99 -5.41 -9.92
CA GLN A 21 -5.69 -4.25 -10.74
C GLN A 21 -6.98 -3.63 -11.25
N ASP A 22 -7.14 -2.33 -11.03
CA ASP A 22 -8.19 -1.49 -11.60
C ASP A 22 -7.54 -0.31 -12.33
N GLY A 23 -7.57 -0.35 -13.67
CA GLY A 23 -6.84 0.59 -14.52
C GLY A 23 -5.35 0.63 -14.20
N ASP A 24 -4.85 1.82 -13.83
CA ASP A 24 -3.46 2.08 -13.46
C ASP A 24 -3.15 1.82 -11.96
N VAL A 25 -4.15 1.36 -11.18
CA VAL A 25 -4.05 1.11 -9.74
C VAL A 25 -3.95 -0.40 -9.49
N ILE A 26 -2.91 -0.81 -8.78
CA ILE A 26 -2.73 -2.16 -8.25
C ILE A 26 -2.87 -2.06 -6.73
N PHE A 27 -3.69 -2.92 -6.13
CA PHE A 27 -3.95 -2.88 -4.70
C PHE A 27 -4.16 -4.27 -4.12
N CYS A 28 -3.90 -4.42 -2.83
CA CYS A 28 -4.19 -5.64 -2.10
C CYS A 28 -5.66 -5.64 -1.68
N ASN A 29 -6.46 -6.57 -2.20
CA ASN A 29 -7.89 -6.68 -1.87
C ASN A 29 -8.15 -7.59 -0.65
N ASP A 30 -7.15 -8.34 -0.19
CA ASP A 30 -7.22 -9.14 1.03
C ASP A 30 -5.88 -9.10 1.77
N VAL A 31 -5.77 -8.14 2.69
CA VAL A 31 -4.58 -7.90 3.49
C VAL A 31 -4.35 -9.03 4.50
N ASP A 32 -5.41 -9.65 5.02
CA ASP A 32 -5.28 -10.75 6.00
C ASP A 32 -4.64 -11.99 5.33
N SER A 33 -5.06 -12.30 4.10
CA SER A 33 -4.42 -13.34 3.28
C SER A 33 -2.97 -13.00 2.92
N LEU A 34 -2.67 -11.73 2.62
CA LEU A 34 -1.29 -11.27 2.38
C LEU A 34 -0.40 -11.54 3.60
N PHE A 35 -0.85 -11.17 4.79
CA PHE A 35 -0.12 -11.42 6.05
C PHE A 35 0.07 -12.92 6.31
N THR A 36 -0.98 -13.72 6.08
CA THR A 36 -0.94 -15.18 6.20
C THR A 36 0.11 -15.79 5.25
N ALA A 37 0.14 -15.35 4.00
CA ALA A 37 1.12 -15.82 3.01
C ALA A 37 2.57 -15.42 3.34
N LEU A 38 2.74 -14.29 4.04
CA LEU A 38 4.05 -13.84 4.54
C LEU A 38 4.45 -14.54 5.85
N GLY A 39 3.58 -15.35 6.46
CA GLY A 39 3.82 -15.96 7.77
C GLY A 39 3.85 -14.95 8.92
N LEU A 40 3.15 -13.82 8.76
CA LEU A 40 3.09 -12.72 9.72
C LEU A 40 1.70 -12.62 10.35
N GLN A 41 1.64 -12.16 11.60
CA GLN A 41 0.36 -11.83 12.23
C GLN A 41 -0.05 -10.40 11.88
N HIS A 42 -1.29 -10.23 11.40
CA HIS A 42 -1.84 -8.91 11.15
C HIS A 42 -2.40 -8.29 12.44
N ASN A 43 -1.60 -7.49 13.13
CA ASN A 43 -2.04 -6.67 14.25
C ASN A 43 -2.06 -5.19 13.82
N PRO A 44 -3.22 -4.59 13.51
CA PRO A 44 -3.26 -3.24 12.95
C PRO A 44 -2.60 -2.15 13.82
N GLN A 45 -2.50 -2.34 15.13
CA GLN A 45 -1.83 -1.40 16.04
C GLN A 45 -0.30 -1.40 15.89
N GLU A 46 0.28 -2.46 15.32
CA GLU A 46 1.71 -2.59 15.07
C GLU A 46 2.12 -2.11 13.68
N TRP A 47 1.16 -1.75 12.82
CA TRP A 47 1.41 -1.28 11.46
C TRP A 47 0.88 0.13 11.23
N ARG A 48 1.64 0.92 10.50
CA ARG A 48 1.27 2.27 10.05
C ARG A 48 1.12 2.28 8.55
N LEU A 49 0.05 2.89 8.05
CA LEU A 49 -0.11 3.11 6.63
C LEU A 49 0.77 4.28 6.22
N PHE A 50 1.67 4.07 5.28
CA PHE A 50 2.51 5.10 4.69
C PHE A 50 2.10 5.36 3.24
N ILE A 51 1.81 6.61 2.93
CA ILE A 51 1.48 7.05 1.56
C ILE A 51 2.63 7.91 1.04
N ASP A 52 3.34 7.37 0.05
CA ASP A 52 4.43 8.04 -0.66
C ASP A 52 3.94 8.51 -2.02
N SER A 53 3.98 9.82 -2.23
CA SER A 53 3.52 10.44 -3.47
C SER A 53 4.69 11.02 -4.25
N SER A 54 4.74 10.72 -5.54
CA SER A 54 5.65 11.36 -6.48
C SER A 54 4.86 12.01 -7.62
N LYS A 55 5.55 12.72 -8.51
CA LYS A 55 4.92 13.31 -9.71
C LYS A 55 4.31 12.26 -10.64
N VAL A 56 4.77 11.01 -10.58
CA VAL A 56 4.45 9.97 -11.56
C VAL A 56 3.89 8.70 -10.94
N SER A 57 3.87 8.60 -9.62
CA SER A 57 3.41 7.40 -8.93
C SER A 57 2.90 7.71 -7.54
N LEU A 58 2.00 6.86 -7.06
CA LEU A 58 1.52 6.85 -5.70
C LEU A 58 1.75 5.46 -5.13
N LYS A 59 2.34 5.36 -3.94
CA LYS A 59 2.59 4.07 -3.27
C LYS A 59 1.93 4.08 -1.91
N VAL A 60 1.32 2.96 -1.56
CA VAL A 60 0.73 2.71 -0.25
C VAL A 60 1.42 1.50 0.35
N VAL A 61 2.03 1.70 1.51
CA VAL A 61 2.94 0.73 2.12
C VAL A 61 2.62 0.63 3.61
N LEU A 62 2.58 -0.58 4.15
CA LEU A 62 2.49 -0.81 5.59
C LEU A 62 3.89 -0.83 6.20
N LEU A 63 4.10 0.00 7.22
CA LEU A 63 5.33 0.10 7.99
C LEU A 63 5.14 -0.49 9.38
N HIS A 64 5.96 -1.46 9.76
CA HIS A 64 5.92 -2.01 11.12
C HIS A 64 6.50 -1.03 12.14
N ASN A 65 5.89 -0.94 13.31
CA ASN A 65 6.36 -0.13 14.42
C ASN A 65 7.73 -0.61 14.92
N GLY A 66 8.70 0.31 15.00
CA GLY A 66 10.08 -0.05 15.32
C GLY A 66 10.83 -0.80 14.22
N ASN A 67 10.31 -0.83 12.98
CA ASN A 67 10.99 -1.38 11.80
C ASN A 67 11.48 -2.83 11.96
N LYS A 68 10.81 -3.64 12.80
CA LYS A 68 11.17 -5.06 13.02
C LYS A 68 10.94 -5.93 11.78
N HIS A 69 9.98 -5.54 10.96
CA HIS A 69 9.64 -6.19 9.69
C HIS A 69 9.88 -5.23 8.53
N PRO A 70 10.20 -5.75 7.33
CA PRO A 70 10.33 -4.93 6.14
C PRO A 70 8.99 -4.25 5.78
N PRO A 71 9.02 -3.10 5.09
CA PRO A 71 7.82 -2.48 4.55
C PRO A 71 7.05 -3.43 3.63
N ILE A 72 5.72 -3.48 3.78
CA ILE A 72 4.86 -4.33 2.95
C ILE A 72 4.06 -3.43 1.99
N PRO A 73 4.31 -3.47 0.67
CA PRO A 73 3.51 -2.70 -0.27
C PRO A 73 2.10 -3.30 -0.35
N VAL A 74 1.08 -2.45 -0.23
CA VAL A 74 -0.34 -2.84 -0.34
C VAL A 74 -1.09 -2.10 -1.43
N GLY A 75 -0.48 -1.06 -2.01
CA GLY A 75 -1.06 -0.32 -3.13
C GLY A 75 -0.01 0.40 -3.95
N TYR A 76 -0.26 0.50 -5.25
CA TYR A 76 0.59 1.19 -6.21
C TYR A 76 -0.25 1.76 -7.35
N ALA A 77 -0.03 3.01 -7.73
CA ALA A 77 -0.52 3.52 -9.00
C ALA A 77 0.58 4.21 -9.79
N VAL A 78 0.52 4.02 -11.10
CA VAL A 78 1.35 4.72 -12.07
C VAL A 78 0.57 5.86 -12.69
N ARG A 79 1.24 6.97 -13.00
CA ARG A 79 0.70 8.10 -13.78
C ARG A 79 -0.54 8.79 -13.18
N MET A 80 -0.94 8.44 -11.97
CA MET A 80 -2.05 9.06 -11.27
C MET A 80 -1.57 10.32 -10.54
N LYS A 81 -2.37 11.38 -10.62
CA LYS A 81 -2.16 12.58 -9.82
C LYS A 81 -2.62 12.32 -8.39
N GLU A 82 -1.89 12.91 -7.45
CA GLU A 82 -2.29 13.03 -6.05
C GLU A 82 -3.49 13.98 -5.94
N THR A 83 -4.67 13.41 -6.10
CA THR A 83 -5.96 14.06 -5.88
C THR A 83 -6.72 13.32 -4.80
N TYR A 84 -7.69 13.98 -4.18
CA TYR A 84 -8.54 13.36 -3.17
C TYR A 84 -9.22 12.10 -3.70
N GLU A 85 -9.76 12.14 -4.92
CA GLU A 85 -10.44 10.98 -5.51
C GLU A 85 -9.51 9.79 -5.75
N THR A 86 -8.28 10.03 -6.23
CA THR A 86 -7.29 8.95 -6.41
C THR A 86 -6.94 8.31 -5.06
N LEU A 87 -6.65 9.13 -4.05
CA LEU A 87 -6.28 8.66 -2.72
C LEU A 87 -7.43 7.91 -2.05
N LYS A 88 -8.66 8.46 -2.14
CA LYS A 88 -9.88 7.84 -1.63
C LYS A 88 -10.15 6.49 -2.28
N HIS A 89 -9.99 6.41 -3.60
CA HIS A 89 -10.14 5.15 -4.33
C HIS A 89 -9.12 4.12 -3.84
N MET A 90 -7.83 4.46 -3.77
CA MET A 90 -6.80 3.55 -3.22
C MET A 90 -7.11 3.07 -1.81
N LEU A 91 -7.46 3.98 -0.90
CA LEU A 91 -7.75 3.66 0.51
C LEU A 91 -8.98 2.76 0.64
N SER A 92 -9.98 2.96 -0.22
CA SER A 92 -11.18 2.13 -0.27
C SER A 92 -10.87 0.73 -0.81
N SER A 93 -10.02 0.63 -1.82
CA SER A 93 -9.62 -0.63 -2.44
C SER A 93 -8.82 -1.56 -1.52
N ILE A 94 -8.13 -1.01 -0.51
CA ILE A 94 -7.43 -1.79 0.54
C ILE A 94 -8.24 -1.92 1.84
N GLU A 95 -9.55 -1.59 1.82
CA GLU A 95 -10.44 -1.63 2.99
C GLU A 95 -9.89 -0.88 4.23
N TYR A 96 -9.28 0.29 4.05
CA TYR A 96 -8.61 1.03 5.13
C TYR A 96 -9.43 1.16 6.42
N SER A 97 -10.74 1.39 6.30
CA SER A 97 -11.66 1.54 7.44
C SER A 97 -11.75 0.29 8.34
N LYS A 98 -11.54 -0.91 7.79
CA LYS A 98 -11.56 -2.18 8.54
C LYS A 98 -10.36 -2.28 9.47
N HIS A 99 -9.22 -1.76 9.04
CA HIS A 99 -7.95 -1.95 9.74
C HIS A 99 -7.61 -0.80 10.68
N SER A 100 -8.11 0.41 10.41
CA SER A 100 -7.89 1.59 11.28
C SER A 100 -6.40 1.86 11.56
N TRP A 101 -5.51 1.59 10.60
CA TRP A 101 -4.09 1.89 10.75
C TRP A 101 -3.87 3.39 10.96
N HIS A 102 -2.86 3.74 11.74
CA HIS A 102 -2.40 5.12 11.77
C HIS A 102 -1.78 5.50 10.43
N THR A 103 -2.31 6.55 9.80
CA THR A 103 -1.80 7.07 8.54
C THR A 103 -0.63 8.02 8.77
N CYS A 104 0.44 7.80 8.01
CA CYS A 104 1.61 8.66 7.89
C CYS A 104 1.78 8.97 6.39
N ALA A 105 1.99 10.23 6.05
CA ALA A 105 2.20 10.61 4.66
C ALA A 105 2.95 11.94 4.60
N ASP A 106 3.41 12.30 3.41
CA ASP A 106 3.93 13.64 3.17
C ASP A 106 2.87 14.70 3.49
N LEU A 107 3.31 15.87 3.96
CA LEU A 107 2.42 16.97 4.34
C LEU A 107 1.40 17.32 3.23
N LYS A 108 1.84 17.22 1.98
CA LYS A 108 1.01 17.48 0.81
C LYS A 108 -0.15 16.48 0.69
N VAL A 109 0.12 15.18 0.86
CA VAL A 109 -0.91 14.13 0.86
C VAL A 109 -1.87 14.31 2.01
N ILE A 110 -1.36 14.65 3.20
CA ILE A 110 -2.20 14.95 4.37
C ILE A 110 -3.13 16.13 4.05
N ALA A 111 -2.63 17.19 3.44
CA ALA A 111 -3.45 18.35 3.07
C ALA A 111 -4.52 18.04 2.01
N VAL A 112 -4.35 16.99 1.20
CA VAL A 112 -5.37 16.53 0.24
C VAL A 112 -6.44 15.67 0.91
N LEU A 113 -6.12 15.00 2.02
CA LEU A 113 -7.02 14.09 2.75
C LEU A 113 -7.86 14.76 3.84
N VAL A 114 -7.46 15.95 4.31
CA VAL A 114 -8.10 16.73 5.39
C VAL A 114 -9.12 17.73 4.86
#